data_AF-A0A930SDY1-F1
#
_entry.id   AF-A0A930SDY1-F1
#
_cell.length_a   1.000
_cell.length_b   1.000
_cell.length_c   1.000
_cell.angle_alpha   90.00
_cell.angle_beta   90.00
_cell.angle_gamma   90.00
#
_symmetry.space_group_name_H-M   'P 1'
#
loop_
_entity.id
_entity.type
_entity.pdbx_description
1 polymer ?
#
loop_
_entity_poly.entity_id
_entity_poly.type
_entity_poly.pdbx_seq_one_letter_code
_entity_poly.pdbx_strand_id
1 'polypeptide(L)'
;MELPPQFKNAPAIQFGNELYQRAFLDLSSCRQIAEYGEGPISWKLIHEWCDRNGIDNDTREDMQYVIPLVDAKYLEFRNKQIADQLKK
;
A
#
# COMPACT_ATOMS: atom_id res chain seq x y z
N MET A 1 12.52 4.70 0.81
CA MET A 1 11.44 4.92 1.78
C MET A 1 11.92 4.38 3.11
N GLU A 2 12.10 5.22 4.12
CA GLU A 2 12.47 4.75 5.45
C GLU A 2 11.22 4.24 6.18
N LEU A 3 11.31 3.05 6.77
CA LEU A 3 10.22 2.47 7.56
C LEU A 3 9.90 3.38 8.76
N PRO A 4 8.62 3.68 9.05
CA PRO A 4 8.26 4.45 10.23
C PRO A 4 8.81 3.79 11.51
N PRO A 5 9.15 4.58 12.55
CA PRO A 5 9.77 4.06 13.77
C PRO A 5 8.97 2.95 14.46
N GLN A 6 7.64 2.98 14.30
CA GLN A 6 6.70 1.99 14.85
C GLN A 6 6.90 0.59 14.26
N PHE A 7 7.31 0.50 12.99
CA PHE A 7 7.62 -0.76 12.32
C PHE A 7 9.06 -1.22 12.58
N LYS A 8 9.97 -0.28 12.83
CA LYS A 8 11.40 -0.57 13.05
C LYS A 8 11.66 -1.39 14.32
N ASN A 9 10.79 -1.26 15.33
CA ASN A 9 10.93 -1.90 16.64
C ASN A 9 9.92 -3.04 16.89
N ALA A 10 9.18 -3.48 15.87
CA ALA A 10 8.11 -4.47 16.01
C ALA A 10 8.32 -5.67 15.08
N PRO A 11 9.31 -6.56 15.34
CA PRO A 11 9.60 -7.73 14.51
C PRO A 11 8.42 -8.71 14.40
N ALA A 12 7.48 -8.69 15.36
CA ALA A 12 6.25 -9.47 15.29
C ALA A 12 5.28 -9.01 14.18
N ILE A 13 5.39 -7.77 13.69
CA ILE A 13 4.55 -7.24 12.60
C ILE A 13 5.05 -7.73 11.23
N GLN A 14 6.32 -8.14 11.12
CA GLN A 14 6.89 -8.67 9.87
C GLN A 14 6.39 -10.08 9.57
N PHE A 15 6.44 -10.98 10.54
CA PHE A 15 6.06 -12.38 10.34
C PHE A 15 4.58 -12.51 9.97
N GLY A 16 4.31 -13.07 8.79
CA GLY A 16 2.96 -13.33 8.27
C GLY A 16 2.33 -12.18 7.47
N ASN A 17 2.91 -10.97 7.47
CA ASN A 17 2.39 -9.82 6.72
C ASN A 17 3.21 -9.47 5.47
N GLU A 18 4.29 -10.19 5.22
CA GLU A 18 5.22 -9.96 4.10
C GLU A 18 4.53 -9.93 2.75
N LEU A 19 3.49 -10.76 2.57
CA LEU A 19 2.70 -10.81 1.34
C LEU A 19 2.00 -9.46 1.07
N TYR A 20 1.26 -8.95 2.06
CA TYR A 20 0.56 -7.67 1.95
C TYR A 20 1.53 -6.50 1.77
N GLN A 21 2.66 -6.52 2.48
CA GLN A 21 3.70 -5.50 2.36
C GLN A 21 4.30 -5.48 0.95
N ARG A 22 4.68 -6.65 0.44
CA ARG A 22 5.22 -6.79 -0.92
C ARG A 22 4.21 -6.33 -1.95
N ALA A 23 2.97 -6.78 -1.84
CA ALA A 23 1.92 -6.39 -2.78
C ALA A 23 1.67 -4.88 -2.74
N PHE A 24 1.60 -4.27 -1.56
CA PHE A 24 1.43 -2.83 -1.45
C PHE A 24 2.59 -2.06 -2.11
N LEU A 25 3.84 -2.50 -1.91
CA LEU A 25 5.01 -1.87 -2.53
C LEU A 25 4.98 -1.99 -4.07
N ASP A 26 4.69 -3.18 -4.59
CA ASP A 26 4.58 -3.42 -6.03
C ASP A 26 3.45 -2.59 -6.64
N LEU A 27 2.26 -2.65 -6.06
CA LEU A 27 1.07 -1.93 -6.52
C LEU A 27 1.25 -0.41 -6.43
N SER A 28 1.97 0.06 -5.41
CA SER A 28 2.30 1.48 -5.27
C SER A 28 3.20 1.99 -6.39
N SER A 29 3.99 1.13 -7.04
CA SER A 29 4.78 1.50 -8.22
C SER A 29 3.94 1.58 -9.50
N CYS A 30 2.81 0.87 -9.54
CA CYS A 30 1.91 0.80 -10.68
C CYS A 30 0.73 1.78 -10.60
N ARG A 31 0.61 2.57 -9.51
CA ARG A 31 -0.51 3.51 -9.33
C ARG A 31 -0.43 4.65 -10.34
N GLN A 32 -1.60 5.15 -10.76
CA GLN A 32 -1.66 6.38 -11.54
C GLN A 32 -1.23 7.57 -10.68
N ILE A 33 -0.23 8.30 -11.16
CA ILE A 33 0.18 9.59 -10.62
C ILE A 33 -0.63 10.65 -11.38
N ALA A 34 -1.50 11.37 -10.67
CA ALA A 34 -2.22 12.51 -11.24
C ALA A 34 -1.44 13.81 -10.96
N GLU A 35 -1.78 14.87 -11.70
CA GLU A 35 -1.17 16.21 -11.57
C GLU A 35 -1.18 16.75 -10.13
N TYR A 36 -2.15 16.32 -9.31
CA TYR A 36 -2.35 16.78 -7.93
C TYR A 36 -2.03 15.73 -6.86
N GLY A 37 -1.43 14.59 -7.22
CA GLY A 37 -0.97 13.61 -6.24
C GLY A 37 -1.20 12.15 -6.64
N GLU A 38 -0.91 11.28 -5.68
CA GLU A 38 -1.06 9.83 -5.81
C GLU A 38 -2.55 9.46 -5.61
N GLY A 39 -3.15 8.79 -6.60
CA GLY A 39 -4.50 8.26 -6.50
C GLY A 39 -4.56 6.94 -5.71
N PRO A 40 -5.76 6.50 -5.31
CA PRO A 40 -5.94 5.20 -4.66
C PRO A 40 -5.60 4.05 -5.60
N ILE A 41 -5.07 2.96 -5.04
CA ILE A 41 -4.82 1.72 -5.78
C ILE A 41 -6.17 1.13 -6.21
N SER A 42 -6.32 0.89 -7.52
CA SER A 42 -7.56 0.33 -8.05
C SER A 42 -7.73 -1.15 -7.68
N TRP A 43 -8.98 -1.57 -7.44
CA TRP A 43 -9.34 -2.99 -7.26
C TRP A 43 -8.82 -3.87 -8.40
N LYS A 44 -8.88 -3.35 -9.63
CA LYS A 44 -8.41 -4.05 -10.83
C LYS A 44 -6.91 -4.37 -10.76
N LEU A 45 -6.09 -3.41 -10.31
CA LEU A 45 -4.65 -3.62 -10.14
C LEU A 45 -4.36 -4.68 -9.06
N ILE A 46 -5.11 -4.67 -7.96
CA ILE A 46 -4.99 -5.70 -6.91
C ILE A 46 -5.32 -7.07 -7.48
N HIS A 47 -6.41 -7.17 -8.25
CA HIS A 47 -6.85 -8.41 -8.89
C HIS A 47 -5.79 -8.94 -9.87
N GLU A 48 -5.28 -8.09 -10.77
CA GLU A 48 -4.24 -8.46 -11.73
C GLU A 48 -2.93 -8.89 -11.04
N TRP A 49 -2.57 -8.24 -9.93
CA TRP A 49 -1.42 -8.64 -9.13
C TRP A 49 -1.62 -10.01 -8.48
N CYS A 50 -2.83 -10.28 -7.95
CA CYS A 50 -3.17 -11.60 -7.39
C CYS A 50 -3.11 -12.70 -8.46
N ASP A 51 -3.64 -12.44 -9.65
CA ASP A 51 -3.58 -13.38 -10.79
C ASP A 51 -2.13 -13.66 -11.20
N ARG A 52 -1.29 -12.62 -11.30
CA ARG A 52 0.12 -12.75 -11.69
C ARG A 52 0.94 -13.56 -10.68
N ASN A 53 0.63 -13.44 -9.39
CA ASN A 53 1.38 -14.10 -8.32
C ASN A 53 0.77 -15.45 -7.90
N GLY A 54 -0.26 -15.93 -8.58
CA GLY A 54 -0.90 -17.21 -8.29
C GLY A 54 -1.57 -17.26 -6.91
N ILE A 55 -2.10 -16.12 -6.46
CA ILE A 55 -2.79 -16.01 -5.17
C ILE A 55 -4.17 -16.68 -5.28
N ASP A 56 -4.46 -17.56 -4.33
CA ASP A 56 -5.73 -18.27 -4.22
C ASP A 56 -6.89 -17.30 -3.89
N ASN A 57 -8.12 -17.77 -4.02
CA ASN A 57 -9.31 -16.90 -3.87
C ASN A 57 -9.48 -16.38 -2.44
N ASP A 58 -9.20 -17.18 -1.41
CA ASP A 58 -9.40 -16.76 -0.03
C ASP A 58 -8.40 -15.64 0.32
N THR A 59 -7.13 -15.87 0.00
CA THR A 59 -6.07 -14.86 0.19
C THR A 59 -6.31 -13.62 -0.69
N ARG A 60 -6.89 -13.79 -1.88
CA ARG A 60 -7.24 -12.67 -2.77
C ARG A 60 -8.32 -11.77 -2.17
N GLU A 61 -9.34 -12.34 -1.52
CA GLU A 61 -10.36 -11.56 -0.82
C GLU A 61 -9.73 -10.74 0.31
N ASP A 62 -8.84 -11.35 1.09
CA ASP A 62 -8.08 -10.65 2.12
C ASP A 62 -7.23 -9.51 1.54
N MET A 63 -6.56 -9.75 0.41
CA MET A 63 -5.77 -8.73 -0.29
C MET A 63 -6.63 -7.56 -0.78
N GLN A 64 -7.82 -7.85 -1.31
CA GLN A 64 -8.76 -6.82 -1.75
C GLN A 64 -9.34 -6.01 -0.58
N TYR A 65 -9.30 -6.55 0.63
CA TYR A 65 -9.70 -5.83 1.85
C TYR A 65 -8.55 -5.04 2.48
N VAL A 66 -7.38 -5.67 2.66
CA VAL A 66 -6.24 -5.11 3.40
C VAL A 66 -5.54 -4.02 2.59
N ILE A 67 -5.30 -4.22 1.29
CA ILE A 67 -4.52 -3.27 0.49
C ILE A 67 -5.18 -1.88 0.42
N PRO A 68 -6.50 -1.73 0.19
CA PRO A 68 -7.13 -0.41 0.22
C PRO A 68 -7.05 0.29 1.57
N LEU A 69 -7.10 -0.46 2.69
CA LEU A 69 -6.97 0.10 4.04
C LEU A 69 -5.56 0.65 4.29
N VAL A 70 -4.55 -0.11 3.88
CA VAL A 70 -3.14 0.32 3.96
C VAL A 70 -2.93 1.55 3.07
N ASP A 71 -3.48 1.53 1.85
CA ASP A 71 -3.37 2.62 0.89
C ASP A 71 -4.01 3.92 1.39
N ALA A 72 -5.21 3.85 1.98
CA ALA A 72 -5.85 5.02 2.58
C ALA A 72 -4.97 5.69 3.64
N LYS A 73 -4.33 4.89 4.51
CA LYS A 73 -3.41 5.41 5.54
C LYS A 73 -2.12 5.97 4.96
N TYR A 74 -1.62 5.36 3.89
CA TYR A 74 -0.48 5.90 3.17
C TYR A 74 -0.80 7.26 2.52
N LEU A 75 -1.97 7.40 1.87
CA LEU A 75 -2.41 8.66 1.26
C LEU A 75 -2.63 9.76 2.30
N GLU A 76 -3.23 9.45 3.45
CA GLU A 76 -3.33 10.39 4.58
C GLU A 76 -1.94 10.92 4.99
N PHE A 77 -0.96 10.02 5.12
CA PHE A 77 0.42 10.38 5.46
C PHE A 77 1.08 11.25 4.39
N ARG A 78 0.94 10.87 3.11
CA ARG A 78 1.53 11.62 1.98
C ARG A 78 0.93 13.00 1.82
N ASN A 79 -0.39 13.13 1.94
CA ASN A 79 -1.09 14.42 1.89
C ASN A 79 -0.63 15.35 3.01
N LYS A 80 -0.42 14.81 4.22
CA LYS A 80 0.14 15.60 5.34
C LYS A 80 1.56 16.10 5.02
N GLN A 81 2.43 15.25 4.46
CA GLN A 81 3.78 15.66 4.07
C GLN A 81 3.76 16.77 3.01
N ILE A 82 2.90 16.67 2.00
CA ILE A 82 2.74 17.69 0.97
C ILE A 82 2.24 19.00 1.60
N ALA A 83 1.23 18.94 2.45
CA ALA A 83 0.70 20.12 3.15
C ALA A 83 1.74 20.81 4.03
N ASP A 84 2.60 20.06 4.71
CA ASP A 84 3.69 20.60 5.53
C ASP A 84 4.82 21.22 4.68
N GLN A 85 5.07 20.69 3.48
CA GLN A 85 6.01 21.28 2.52
C GLN A 85 5.51 22.60 1.92
N LEU A 86 4.20 22.69 1.63
CA LEU A 86 3.59 23.91 1.08
C LEU A 86 3.49 25.08 2.09
N LYS A 87 3.66 24.81 3.39
CA LYS A 87 3.67 25.82 4.46
C LYS A 87 5.06 26.43 4.73
N LYS A 88 6.12 25.88 4.13
CA LYS A 88 7.49 26.39 4.23
C LYS A 88 7.80 27.33 3.06
#